data_AF-A0A2V9NAX3-F1
#
_entry.id   AF-A0A2V9NAX3-F1
#
_cell.length_a   1.000
_cell.length_b   1.000
_cell.length_c   1.000
_cell.angle_alpha   90.00
_cell.angle_beta   90.00
_cell.angle_gamma   90.00
#
_symmetry.space_group_name_H-M   'P 1'
#
loop_
_entity.id
_entity.type
_entity.pdbx_description
1 polymer ?
#
loop_
_entity_poly.entity_id
_entity_poly.type
_entity_poly.pdbx_seq_one_letter_code
_entity_poly.pdbx_strand_id
1 'polypeptide(L)'
;MEFLASDAMNGRGSATHDELVAATYVASELRAYGIEPAGDNGGYMQQAVIFQQKLTGAPQVVASEAGKQPVTLQYGQQFLSVYLTQTQFAGPLQKAD
;
A
#
# COMPACT_ATOMS: atom_id res chain seq x y z
N MET A 1 -11.87 19.82 -12.53
CA MET A 1 -11.60 18.99 -11.32
C MET A 1 -12.86 18.34 -10.74
N GLU A 2 -14.07 18.81 -11.03
CA GLU A 2 -15.30 18.28 -10.44
C GLU A 2 -15.54 16.79 -10.72
N PHE A 3 -15.36 16.34 -11.97
CA PHE A 3 -15.64 14.95 -12.34
C PHE A 3 -14.74 13.94 -11.59
N LEU A 4 -13.42 14.19 -11.55
CA LEU A 4 -12.46 13.30 -10.86
C LEU A 4 -12.71 13.19 -9.35
N ALA A 5 -13.35 14.19 -8.74
CA ALA A 5 -13.70 14.22 -7.32
C ALA A 5 -15.16 13.81 -7.06
N SER A 6 -15.92 13.49 -8.09
CA SER A 6 -17.33 13.13 -7.96
C SER A 6 -17.52 11.70 -7.45
N ASP A 7 -18.70 11.45 -6.88
CA ASP A 7 -19.13 10.11 -6.43
C ASP A 7 -19.11 9.08 -7.57
N ALA A 8 -19.28 9.52 -8.82
CA ALA A 8 -19.23 8.64 -9.99
C ALA A 8 -17.88 7.92 -10.17
N MET A 9 -16.81 8.47 -9.60
CA MET A 9 -15.49 7.82 -9.61
C MET A 9 -15.31 6.77 -8.51
N ASN A 10 -16.19 6.68 -7.51
CA ASN A 10 -16.12 5.74 -6.38
C ASN A 10 -14.81 5.76 -5.56
N GLY A 11 -13.88 6.66 -5.87
CA GLY A 11 -12.54 6.72 -5.29
C GLY A 11 -11.45 6.61 -6.36
N ARG A 12 -10.18 6.57 -5.93
CA ARG A 12 -9.01 6.47 -6.83
C ARG A 12 -7.89 5.68 -6.14
N GLY A 13 -8.25 4.56 -5.51
CA GLY A 13 -7.27 3.72 -4.82
C GLY A 13 -6.27 3.14 -5.83
N SER A 14 -4.97 3.16 -5.52
CA SER A 14 -3.95 2.60 -6.42
C SER A 14 -4.15 1.11 -6.68
N ALA A 15 -3.82 0.67 -7.89
CA ALA A 15 -4.05 -0.67 -8.41
C ALA A 15 -5.52 -1.14 -8.38
N THR A 16 -6.48 -0.22 -8.54
CA THR A 16 -7.92 -0.56 -8.58
C THR A 16 -8.55 -0.29 -9.94
N HIS A 17 -9.74 -0.86 -10.15
CA HIS A 17 -10.54 -0.54 -11.34
C HIS A 17 -10.87 0.96 -11.43
N ASP A 18 -11.19 1.59 -10.30
CA ASP A 18 -11.58 3.00 -10.25
C ASP A 18 -10.40 3.93 -10.59
N GLU A 19 -9.17 3.57 -10.20
CA GLU A 19 -7.97 4.25 -10.70
C GLU A 19 -7.85 4.18 -12.22
N LEU A 20 -8.09 3.01 -12.82
CA LEU A 20 -8.02 2.86 -14.27
C LEU A 20 -9.09 3.71 -14.98
N VAL A 21 -10.30 3.80 -14.42
CA VAL A 21 -11.35 4.68 -14.94
C VAL A 21 -10.91 6.14 -14.90
N ALA A 22 -10.38 6.60 -13.76
CA ALA A 22 -9.87 7.96 -13.60
C ALA A 22 -8.70 8.26 -14.54
N ALA A 23 -7.75 7.33 -14.68
CA ALA A 23 -6.62 7.45 -15.61
C ALA A 23 -7.11 7.52 -17.08
N THR A 24 -8.14 6.76 -17.42
CA THR A 24 -8.73 6.75 -18.78
C THR A 24 -9.41 8.07 -19.08
N TYR A 25 -10.10 8.65 -18.11
CA TYR A 25 -10.65 10.00 -18.22
C TYR A 25 -9.54 11.03 -18.47
N VAL A 26 -8.47 11.03 -17.67
CA VAL A 26 -7.32 11.94 -17.87
C VAL A 26 -6.69 11.76 -19.25
N ALA A 27 -6.47 10.52 -19.70
CA ALA A 27 -5.97 10.25 -21.04
C ALA A 27 -6.87 10.81 -22.15
N SER A 28 -8.19 10.76 -21.95
CA SER A 28 -9.17 11.33 -22.90
C SER A 28 -9.09 12.86 -22.97
N GLU A 29 -8.89 13.52 -21.82
CA GLU A 29 -8.71 14.97 -21.73
C GLU A 29 -7.39 15.42 -22.38
N LEU A 30 -6.29 14.72 -22.10
CA LEU A 30 -4.99 14.99 -22.72
C LEU A 30 -5.07 14.89 -24.25
N ARG A 31 -5.74 13.84 -24.75
CA ARG A 31 -5.99 13.68 -26.18
C ARG A 31 -6.84 14.82 -26.75
N ALA A 32 -7.88 15.25 -26.04
CA ALA A 32 -8.73 16.36 -26.46
C ALA A 32 -7.96 17.69 -26.53
N TYR A 33 -6.96 17.88 -25.65
CA TYR A 33 -6.05 19.02 -25.69
C TYR A 33 -4.93 18.89 -26.74
N GLY A 34 -4.86 17.79 -27.47
CA GLY A 34 -3.84 17.56 -28.51
C GLY A 34 -2.45 17.28 -27.96
N ILE A 35 -2.34 16.88 -26.68
CA ILE A 35 -1.06 16.50 -26.07
C ILE A 35 -0.65 15.15 -26.61
N GLU A 36 0.61 15.02 -27.03
CA GLU A 36 1.13 13.74 -27.54
C GLU A 36 1.21 12.68 -26.43
N PRO A 37 0.91 11.40 -26.75
CA PRO A 37 1.02 10.31 -25.81
C PRO A 37 2.49 10.05 -25.40
N ALA A 38 2.72 9.76 -24.12
CA ALA A 38 4.04 9.48 -23.54
C ALA A 38 4.08 8.23 -22.65
N GLY A 39 3.05 7.40 -22.73
CA GLY A 39 2.95 6.12 -22.02
C GLY A 39 3.42 4.94 -22.86
N ASP A 40 3.13 3.76 -22.34
CA ASP A 40 3.50 2.48 -22.93
C ASP A 40 2.89 2.30 -24.32
N ASN A 41 3.62 1.65 -25.22
CA ASN A 41 3.21 1.37 -26.60
C ASN A 41 2.72 2.61 -27.39
N GLY A 42 3.23 3.80 -27.06
CA GLY A 42 2.80 5.06 -27.69
C GLY A 42 1.40 5.50 -27.30
N GLY A 43 0.87 4.99 -26.19
CA GLY A 43 -0.41 5.39 -25.60
C GLY A 43 -0.26 6.44 -24.49
N TYR A 44 -1.34 6.72 -23.77
CA TYR A 44 -1.35 7.66 -22.64
C TYR A 44 -1.17 6.96 -21.29
N MET A 45 -1.14 5.63 -21.28
CA MET A 45 -1.09 4.82 -20.05
C MET A 45 0.32 4.30 -19.84
N GLN A 46 0.83 4.47 -18.62
CA GLN A 46 2.06 3.84 -18.17
C GLN A 46 1.74 2.88 -17.03
N GLN A 47 2.12 1.62 -17.17
CA GLN A 47 1.93 0.64 -16.12
C GLN A 47 3.05 0.75 -15.08
N ALA A 48 2.67 1.00 -13.83
CA ALA A 48 3.58 1.01 -12.69
C ALA A 48 3.45 -0.28 -11.87
N VAL A 49 4.57 -0.81 -11.38
CA VAL A 49 4.57 -1.92 -10.43
C VAL A 49 4.30 -1.37 -9.03
N ILE A 50 3.27 -1.90 -8.37
CA ILE A 50 2.91 -1.53 -7.00
C ILE A 50 3.20 -2.72 -6.09
N PHE A 51 3.82 -2.45 -4.94
CA PHE A 51 4.03 -3.43 -3.89
C PHE A 51 2.96 -3.28 -2.82
N GLN A 52 2.19 -4.33 -2.58
CA GLN A 52 1.26 -4.39 -1.47
C GLN A 52 1.79 -5.36 -0.41
N GLN A 53 2.03 -4.85 0.79
CA GLN A 53 2.30 -5.71 1.93
C GLN A 53 0.98 -6.27 2.45
N LYS A 54 0.84 -7.59 2.37
CA LYS A 54 -0.31 -8.29 2.94
C LYS A 54 0.16 -9.15 4.10
N LEU A 55 -0.48 -8.96 5.25
CA LEU A 55 -0.35 -9.90 6.35
C LEU A 55 -1.03 -11.21 5.95
N THR A 56 -0.26 -12.28 5.85
CA THR A 56 -0.77 -13.63 5.56
C THR A 56 -1.29 -14.35 6.81
N GLY A 57 -1.02 -13.80 7.99
CA GLY A 57 -1.50 -14.26 9.28
C GLY A 57 -1.17 -13.24 10.37
N ALA A 58 -1.70 -13.46 11.58
CA ALA A 58 -1.38 -12.63 12.74
C ALA A 58 0.12 -12.77 13.07
N PRO A 59 0.90 -11.66 13.05
CA PRO A 59 2.29 -11.69 13.47
C PRO A 59 2.43 -12.24 14.89
N GLN A 60 3.53 -12.94 15.15
CA GLN A 60 3.86 -13.48 16.46
C GLN A 60 5.12 -12.79 16.97
N VAL A 61 5.06 -12.24 18.18
CA VAL A 61 6.21 -11.67 18.87
C VAL A 61 6.36 -12.37 20.21
N VAL A 62 7.56 -12.87 20.47
CA VAL A 62 7.94 -13.44 21.76
C VAL A 62 8.99 -12.55 22.38
N ALA A 63 8.70 -12.02 23.56
CA ALA A 63 9.64 -11.29 24.38
C ALA A 63 10.28 -12.24 25.40
N SER A 64 11.59 -12.20 25.52
CA SER A 64 12.33 -12.99 26.50
C SER A 64 13.29 -12.11 27.30
N GLU A 65 13.42 -12.42 28.58
CA GLU A 65 14.34 -11.74 29.51
C GLU A 65 15.07 -12.82 30.31
N ALA A 66 16.37 -12.62 30.56
CA ALA A 66 17.18 -13.60 31.27
C ALA A 66 16.57 -13.93 32.66
N GLY A 67 16.40 -15.21 32.95
CA GLY A 67 15.81 -15.68 34.21
C GLY A 67 14.29 -15.58 34.31
N LYS A 68 13.58 -15.14 33.26
CA LYS A 68 12.11 -15.13 33.19
C LYS A 68 11.59 -16.04 32.08
N GLN A 69 10.35 -16.49 32.24
CA GLN A 69 9.68 -17.24 31.18
C GLN A 69 9.38 -16.31 29.99
N PRO A 70 9.59 -16.76 28.74
CA PRO A 70 9.20 -16.01 27.56
C PRO A 70 7.71 -15.69 27.54
N VAL A 71 7.36 -14.51 27.05
CA VAL A 71 5.97 -14.05 26.92
C VAL A 71 5.64 -13.84 25.44
N THR A 72 4.59 -14.51 24.97
CA THR A 72 4.01 -14.24 23.64
C THR A 72 3.07 -13.06 23.72
N LEU A 73 3.31 -12.04 22.89
CA LEU A 73 2.45 -10.87 22.81
C LEU A 73 1.24 -11.12 21.90
N GLN A 74 0.09 -10.58 22.29
CA GLN A 74 -1.15 -10.67 21.53
C GLN A 74 -1.23 -9.53 20.50
N TYR A 75 -1.20 -9.89 19.21
CA TYR A 75 -1.32 -8.93 18.11
C TYR A 75 -2.63 -8.14 18.18
N GLY A 76 -2.56 -6.83 17.94
CA GLY A 76 -3.72 -5.91 18.00
C GLY A 76 -4.13 -5.48 19.42
N GLN A 77 -3.63 -6.15 20.47
CA GLN A 77 -3.88 -5.76 21.86
C GLN A 77 -2.62 -5.24 22.55
N GLN A 78 -1.51 -5.95 22.39
CA GLN A 78 -0.25 -5.66 23.07
C GLN A 78 0.81 -5.10 22.12
N PHE A 79 0.65 -5.30 20.81
CA PHE A 79 1.53 -4.73 19.80
C PHE A 79 0.84 -4.59 18.44
N LEU A 80 1.39 -3.72 17.60
CA LEU A 80 1.04 -3.58 16.19
C LEU A 80 2.30 -3.77 15.34
N SER A 81 2.11 -4.27 14.14
CA SER A 81 3.15 -4.35 13.11
C SER A 81 2.66 -3.54 11.91
N VAL A 82 3.38 -2.47 11.59
CA VAL A 82 3.02 -1.55 10.50
C VAL A 82 3.77 -1.91 9.22
N TYR A 83 5.02 -2.34 9.33
CA TYR A 83 5.86 -2.72 8.21
C TYR A 83 6.85 -3.81 8.64
N LEU A 84 7.01 -4.84 7.81
CA LEU A 84 8.03 -5.87 7.97
C LEU A 84 8.84 -5.97 6.69
N THR A 85 10.17 -5.88 6.79
CA THR A 85 11.09 -6.14 5.67
C THR A 85 11.37 -7.62 5.49
N GLN A 86 11.16 -8.43 6.53
CA GLN A 86 11.51 -9.84 6.61
C GLN A 86 10.42 -10.61 7.37
N THR A 87 10.29 -11.90 7.08
CA THR A 87 9.30 -12.78 7.73
C THR A 87 9.72 -13.22 9.14
N GLN A 88 11.00 -13.11 9.47
CA GLN A 88 11.56 -13.43 10.79
C GLN A 88 12.63 -12.40 11.14
N PHE A 89 12.62 -11.92 12.38
CA PHE A 89 13.64 -11.04 12.94
C PHE A 89 13.76 -11.30 14.44
N ALA A 90 14.94 -11.02 14.99
CA ALA A 90 15.19 -11.05 16.43
C ALA A 90 16.12 -9.90 16.79
N GLY A 91 15.92 -9.31 17.95
CA GLY A 91 16.71 -8.18 18.41
C GLY A 91 16.33 -7.75 19.82
N PRO A 92 17.15 -6.88 20.45
CA PRO A 92 16.83 -6.35 21.76
C PRO A 92 15.57 -5.47 21.70
N LEU A 93 14.71 -5.58 22.72
CA LEU A 93 13.60 -4.65 22.88
C LEU A 93 14.15 -3.26 23.22
N GLN A 94 13.77 -2.27 22.42
CA GLN A 94 14.13 -0.88 22.63
C GLN A 94 12.88 -0.10 23.03
N LYS A 95 13.03 0.80 24.00
CA LYS A 95 12.02 1.82 24.27
C LYS A 95 12.24 2.96 23.28
N ALA A 96 11.19 3.35 22.56
CA ALA A 96 11.22 4.58 21.78
C ALA A 96 10.98 5.77 22.73
N ASP A 97 11.81 6.81 22.60
CA ASP A 97 11.66 8.08 23.32
C ASP A 97 10.57 8.97 22.69
#